data_AF-A0A533YM78-F1
#
_entry.id   AF-A0A533YM78-F1
#
_cell.length_a   1.000
_cell.length_b   1.000
_cell.length_c   1.000
_cell.angle_alpha   90.00
_cell.angle_beta   90.00
_cell.angle_gamma   90.00
#
_symmetry.space_group_name_H-M   'P 1'
#
loop_
_entity.id
_entity.type
_entity.pdbx_description
1 polymer ?
#
loop_
_entity_poly.entity_id
_entity_poly.type
_entity_poly.pdbx_seq_one_letter_code
_entity_poly.pdbx_strand_id
1 'polypeptide(L)'
;LFGDAFLVAPVLWPGSRTRDVRLPEGDWYDYWTGEQHSGPKVLRVDAPMDRIPLFVRAGAIVPTQQDMQFSDQAPVDPLTIDVFSSASSASRLYEDDGVSLDYQHGEYCLRALSQKSDTTLNELVLSTPEGGYRPPKRRLIVRFQGMKRVPSSVSINGTQMPSMQPGESRRGPRVGTGPGSGLSGGESRGAGWIYNAEKRVVTIQCGDTFGEQRISVR
;
A
#
# COMPACT_ATOMS: atom_id res chain seq x y z
N LEU A 1 2.28 14.87 13.61
CA LEU A 1 2.31 13.54 13.00
C LEU A 1 0.87 13.03 12.92
N PHE A 2 0.57 12.19 11.94
CA PHE A 2 -0.72 11.51 11.82
C PHE A 2 -0.47 10.00 11.85
N GLY A 3 -0.85 9.37 12.96
CA GLY A 3 -0.33 8.06 13.34
C GLY A 3 1.21 8.04 13.39
N ASP A 4 1.77 6.85 13.24
CA ASP A 4 3.22 6.64 13.29
C ASP A 4 3.91 6.86 11.93
N ALA A 5 3.12 6.79 10.86
CA ALA A 5 3.61 6.78 9.48
C ALA A 5 3.76 8.18 8.87
N PHE A 6 2.84 9.12 9.14
CA PHE A 6 2.76 10.35 8.36
C PHE A 6 3.23 11.59 9.12
N LEU A 7 4.00 12.43 8.43
CA LEU A 7 4.23 13.82 8.80
C LEU A 7 3.46 14.71 7.81
N VAL A 8 2.45 15.39 8.34
CA VAL A 8 1.61 16.33 7.58
C VAL A 8 2.04 17.75 7.95
N ALA A 9 2.36 18.58 6.95
CA ALA A 9 2.80 19.95 7.16
C ALA A 9 1.97 20.94 6.33
N PRO A 10 0.73 21.26 6.76
CA PRO A 10 -0.16 22.14 6.01
C PRO A 10 0.39 23.57 5.90
N VAL A 11 0.03 24.26 4.82
CA VAL A 11 0.28 25.68 4.62
C VAL A 11 -0.81 26.47 5.33
N LEU A 12 -0.41 27.34 6.26
CA LEU A 12 -1.35 28.08 7.12
C LEU A 12 -1.47 29.57 6.76
N TRP A 13 -0.64 30.05 5.83
CA TRP A 13 -0.56 31.47 5.48
C TRP A 13 -1.03 31.71 4.04
N PRO A 14 -1.96 32.64 3.80
CA PRO A 14 -2.44 32.98 2.46
C PRO A 14 -1.29 33.33 1.50
N GLY A 15 -1.41 32.89 0.24
CA GLY A 15 -0.43 33.18 -0.81
C GLY A 15 0.89 32.42 -0.70
N SER A 16 1.17 31.71 0.39
CA SER A 16 2.38 30.89 0.51
C SER A 16 2.37 29.75 -0.52
N ARG A 17 3.55 29.49 -1.11
CA ARG A 17 3.80 28.42 -2.09
C ARG A 17 4.94 27.48 -1.69
N THR A 18 5.50 27.71 -0.51
CA THR A 18 6.61 26.94 0.06
C THR A 18 6.40 26.82 1.56
N ARG A 19 7.00 25.78 2.17
CA ARG A 19 6.92 25.52 3.61
C ARG A 19 8.25 24.99 4.11
N ASP A 20 8.69 25.49 5.26
CA ASP A 20 9.79 24.88 6.00
C ASP A 20 9.22 23.73 6.86
N VAL A 21 9.71 22.52 6.63
CA VAL A 21 9.27 21.28 7.26
C VAL A 21 10.43 20.70 8.06
N ARG A 22 10.24 20.53 9.36
CA ARG A 22 11.22 19.87 10.24
C ARG A 22 10.98 18.37 10.24
N LEU A 23 11.85 17.62 9.57
CA LEU A 23 11.87 16.16 9.62
C LEU A 23 12.49 15.70 10.96
N PRO A 24 11.81 14.85 11.72
CA PRO A 24 12.38 14.15 12.87
C PRO A 24 13.49 13.18 12.45
N GLU A 25 14.18 12.60 13.43
CA GLU A 25 15.13 11.51 13.21
C GLU A 25 14.49 10.34 12.43
N GLY A 26 15.30 9.73 11.57
CA GLY A 26 14.92 8.66 10.66
C GLY A 26 14.82 9.12 9.21
N ASP A 27 14.56 8.18 8.31
CA ASP A 27 14.35 8.45 6.91
C ASP A 27 12.86 8.69 6.61
N TRP A 28 12.61 9.62 5.68
CA TRP A 28 11.28 10.06 5.28
C TRP A 28 11.20 10.11 3.76
N TYR A 29 10.10 9.62 3.20
CA TYR A 29 9.76 9.71 1.79
C TYR A 29 8.82 10.88 1.58
N ASP A 30 9.11 11.77 0.65
CA ASP A 30 8.10 12.68 0.11
C ASP A 30 7.01 11.85 -0.56
N TYR A 31 5.76 12.01 -0.10
CA TYR A 31 4.64 11.19 -0.55
C TYR A 31 4.34 11.36 -2.05
N TRP A 32 4.62 12.55 -2.60
CA TRP A 32 4.28 12.89 -3.98
C TRP A 32 5.37 12.49 -4.97
N THR A 33 6.63 12.70 -4.60
CA THR A 33 7.77 12.45 -5.48
C THR A 33 8.43 11.09 -5.26
N GLY A 34 8.22 10.48 -4.09
CA GLY A 34 8.93 9.28 -3.65
C GLY A 34 10.40 9.53 -3.30
N GLU A 35 10.84 10.80 -3.25
CA GLU A 35 12.21 11.14 -2.86
C GLU A 35 12.44 10.84 -1.37
N GLN A 36 13.58 10.24 -1.06
CA GLN A 36 13.96 9.91 0.32
C GLN A 36 14.84 11.02 0.92
N HIS A 37 14.58 11.34 2.18
CA HIS A 37 15.26 12.35 2.95
C HIS A 37 15.61 11.83 4.36
N SER A 38 16.87 11.92 4.73
CA SER A 38 17.30 11.61 6.11
C SER A 38 17.13 12.82 7.02
N GLY A 39 16.44 12.64 8.13
CA GLY A 39 16.39 13.59 9.25
C GLY A 39 17.38 13.22 10.37
N PRO A 40 17.51 14.06 11.41
CA PRO A 40 16.75 15.28 11.62
C PRO A 40 17.27 16.44 10.74
N LYS A 41 16.38 17.13 10.03
CA LYS A 41 16.72 18.34 9.26
C LYS A 41 15.50 19.21 8.99
N VAL A 42 15.74 20.46 8.61
CA VAL A 42 14.69 21.34 8.07
C VAL A 42 14.81 21.33 6.55
N LEU A 43 13.72 21.02 5.87
CA LEU A 43 13.59 21.10 4.42
C LEU A 43 12.70 22.27 4.06
N ARG A 44 13.14 23.09 3.11
CA ARG A 44 12.24 24.01 2.43
C ARG A 44 11.65 23.30 1.22
N VAL A 45 10.34 23.13 1.21
CA VAL A 45 9.65 22.35 0.17
C VAL A 45 8.59 23.17 -0.52
N ASP A 46 8.31 22.80 -1.77
CA ASP A 46 7.22 23.37 -2.55
C ASP A 46 5.87 22.94 -1.97
N ALA A 47 4.93 23.88 -1.95
CA ALA A 47 3.57 23.69 -1.49
C ALA A 47 2.60 24.40 -2.45
N PRO A 48 2.48 23.90 -3.70
CA PRO A 48 1.52 24.44 -4.66
C PRO A 48 0.08 24.24 -4.16
N MET A 49 -0.87 24.95 -4.77
CA MET A 49 -2.24 25.03 -4.25
C MET A 49 -2.98 23.68 -4.26
N ASP A 50 -2.56 22.74 -5.10
CA ASP A 50 -3.15 21.42 -5.28
C ASP A 50 -2.55 20.35 -4.33
N ARG A 51 -1.54 20.69 -3.51
CA ARG A 51 -0.83 19.70 -2.68
C ARG A 51 -0.42 20.27 -1.33
N ILE A 52 -0.53 19.43 -0.31
CA ILE A 52 0.05 19.69 1.00
C ILE A 52 1.39 18.94 1.12
N PRO A 53 2.43 19.53 1.72
CA PRO A 53 3.63 18.79 2.08
C PRO A 53 3.29 17.61 3.01
N LEU A 54 3.59 16.41 2.52
CA LEU A 54 3.26 15.14 3.17
C LEU A 54 4.44 14.20 3.04
N PHE A 55 4.89 13.66 4.16
CA PHE A 55 6.01 12.72 4.21
C PHE A 55 5.59 11.43 4.91
N VAL A 56 6.13 10.31 4.43
CA VAL A 56 5.92 8.99 5.00
C VAL A 56 7.22 8.47 5.59
N ARG A 57 7.20 8.01 6.83
CA ARG A 57 8.36 7.44 7.50
C ARG A 57 8.82 6.17 6.78
N ALA A 58 10.12 6.00 6.60
CA ALA A 58 10.69 4.71 6.22
C ALA A 58 10.29 3.63 7.23
N GLY A 59 9.92 2.46 6.74
CA GLY A 59 9.33 1.39 7.55
C GLY A 59 7.81 1.45 7.66
N ALA A 60 7.15 2.50 7.15
CA ALA A 60 5.69 2.50 7.11
C ALA A 60 5.16 1.39 6.17
N ILE A 61 4.12 0.71 6.63
CA ILE A 61 3.28 -0.18 5.83
C ILE A 61 1.88 0.44 5.86
N VAL A 62 1.44 0.99 4.73
CA VAL A 62 0.23 1.82 4.64
C VAL A 62 -0.82 1.09 3.81
N PRO A 63 -1.88 0.54 4.41
CA PRO A 63 -3.03 0.06 3.68
C PRO A 63 -3.90 1.24 3.18
N THR A 64 -4.39 1.11 1.96
CA THR A 64 -5.30 2.03 1.29
C THR A 64 -6.34 1.24 0.50
N GLN A 65 -7.44 1.90 0.14
CA GLN A 65 -8.54 1.32 -0.63
C GLN A 65 -8.82 2.16 -1.88
N GLN A 66 -9.70 1.68 -2.75
CA GLN A 66 -10.19 2.48 -3.86
C GLN A 66 -10.92 3.74 -3.40
N ASP A 67 -10.93 4.77 -4.25
CA ASP A 67 -11.70 5.99 -3.99
C ASP A 67 -13.20 5.65 -3.86
N MET A 68 -13.83 6.22 -2.84
CA MET A 68 -15.27 6.14 -2.57
C MET A 68 -15.79 7.53 -2.21
N GLN A 69 -17.07 7.78 -2.49
CA GLN A 69 -17.76 9.02 -2.16
C GLN A 69 -18.17 9.10 -0.68
N PHE A 70 -18.33 7.94 -0.04
CA PHE A 70 -18.64 7.79 1.38
C PHE A 70 -18.15 6.41 1.87
N SER A 71 -18.01 6.25 3.19
CA SER A 71 -17.61 4.97 3.79
C SER A 71 -18.59 3.86 3.40
N ASP A 72 -18.09 2.66 3.13
CA ASP A 72 -18.89 1.47 2.80
C ASP A 72 -19.75 1.58 1.54
N GLN A 73 -19.43 2.52 0.63
CA GLN A 73 -20.08 2.59 -0.68
C GLN A 73 -19.96 1.28 -1.47
N ALA A 74 -18.83 0.58 -1.35
CA ALA A 74 -18.57 -0.69 -2.00
C ALA A 74 -17.57 -1.52 -1.16
N PRO A 75 -17.56 -2.86 -1.30
CA PRO A 75 -16.50 -3.68 -0.73
C PRO A 75 -15.11 -3.22 -1.19
N VAL A 76 -14.12 -3.25 -0.29
CA VAL A 76 -12.73 -2.93 -0.63
C VAL A 76 -12.21 -3.92 -1.68
N ASP A 77 -11.97 -3.45 -2.90
CA ASP A 77 -11.34 -4.20 -3.99
C ASP A 77 -10.78 -3.22 -5.04
N PRO A 78 -9.46 -2.99 -5.08
CA PRO A 78 -8.41 -3.73 -4.37
C PRO A 78 -8.11 -3.17 -2.96
N LEU A 79 -7.63 -4.04 -2.06
CA LEU A 79 -6.79 -3.57 -0.95
C LEU A 79 -5.39 -3.26 -1.52
N THR A 80 -4.90 -2.04 -1.28
CA THR A 80 -3.56 -1.63 -1.70
C THR A 80 -2.66 -1.42 -0.49
N ILE A 81 -1.49 -2.03 -0.46
CA ILE A 81 -0.49 -1.85 0.61
C ILE A 81 0.75 -1.17 0.03
N ASP A 82 1.03 0.04 0.48
CA ASP A 82 2.29 0.73 0.24
C ASP A 82 3.32 0.37 1.29
N VAL A 83 4.46 -0.16 0.84
CA VAL A 83 5.59 -0.53 1.68
C VAL A 83 6.72 0.46 1.44
N PHE A 84 7.00 1.27 2.45
CA PHE A 84 8.15 2.18 2.47
C PHE A 84 9.30 1.44 3.13
N SER A 85 10.26 0.95 2.33
CA SER A 85 11.27 0.00 2.78
C SER A 85 12.13 0.50 3.95
N SER A 86 12.45 -0.40 4.88
CA SER A 86 13.39 -0.22 5.98
C SER A 86 14.02 -1.57 6.37
N ALA A 87 15.07 -1.57 7.19
CA ALA A 87 15.72 -2.81 7.62
C ALA A 87 14.71 -3.84 8.18
N SER A 88 13.82 -3.38 9.06
CA SER A 88 12.68 -4.16 9.55
C SER A 88 11.66 -3.22 10.19
N SER A 89 10.37 -3.51 9.98
CA SER A 89 9.29 -2.85 10.72
C SER A 89 8.04 -3.73 10.77
N ALA A 90 7.10 -3.37 11.62
CA ALA A 90 5.82 -4.04 11.74
C ALA A 90 4.67 -3.04 11.89
N SER A 91 3.48 -3.45 11.44
CA SER A 91 2.22 -2.72 11.58
C SER A 91 1.08 -3.73 11.72
N ARG A 92 -0.15 -3.24 11.85
CA ARG A 92 -1.36 -4.07 11.88
C ARG A 92 -2.42 -3.50 10.94
N LEU A 93 -3.12 -4.39 10.24
CA LEU A 93 -4.34 -4.09 9.51
C LEU A 93 -5.52 -4.60 10.32
N TYR A 94 -6.44 -3.70 10.67
CA TYR A 94 -7.66 -4.00 11.40
C TYR A 94 -8.87 -3.76 10.48
N GLU A 95 -9.81 -4.68 10.48
CA GLU A 95 -11.07 -4.59 9.73
C GLU A 95 -12.20 -5.21 10.57
N ASP A 96 -13.37 -4.60 10.60
CA ASP A 96 -14.62 -5.13 11.17
C ASP A 96 -15.79 -4.79 10.24
N ASP A 97 -17.04 -4.92 10.72
CA ASP A 97 -18.22 -4.60 9.93
C ASP A 97 -18.53 -3.09 9.83
N GLY A 98 -17.81 -2.24 10.56
CA GLY A 98 -17.98 -0.78 10.58
C GLY A 98 -19.28 -0.26 11.19
N VAL A 99 -20.18 -1.14 11.68
CA VAL A 99 -21.56 -0.79 12.05
C VAL A 99 -21.94 -1.24 13.45
N SER A 100 -21.63 -2.49 13.82
CA SER A 100 -22.09 -3.09 15.07
C SER A 100 -21.07 -2.89 16.21
N LEU A 101 -21.41 -3.43 17.39
CA LEU A 101 -20.47 -3.55 18.52
C LEU A 101 -19.84 -4.95 18.60
N ASP A 102 -20.00 -5.79 17.59
CA ASP A 102 -19.57 -7.19 17.64
C ASP A 102 -18.04 -7.31 17.68
N TYR A 103 -17.30 -6.28 17.28
CA TYR A 103 -15.85 -6.18 17.47
C TYR A 103 -15.44 -6.36 18.95
N GLN A 104 -16.29 -5.97 19.91
CA GLN A 104 -16.05 -6.16 21.34
C GLN A 104 -16.13 -7.63 21.77
N HIS A 105 -16.76 -8.47 20.95
CA HIS A 105 -16.94 -9.90 21.16
C HIS A 105 -16.03 -10.77 20.27
N GLY A 106 -15.07 -10.15 19.59
CA GLY A 106 -14.10 -10.85 18.74
C GLY A 106 -14.44 -10.87 17.25
N GLU A 107 -15.54 -10.21 16.83
CA GLU A 107 -15.90 -10.08 15.40
C GLU A 107 -15.11 -8.94 14.73
N TYR A 108 -13.80 -9.14 14.66
CA TYR A 108 -12.87 -8.33 13.90
C TYR A 108 -11.92 -9.23 13.09
N CYS A 109 -11.14 -8.62 12.21
CA CYS A 109 -10.06 -9.22 11.45
C CYS A 109 -8.81 -8.37 11.72
N LEU A 110 -7.85 -8.93 12.47
CA LEU A 110 -6.58 -8.28 12.76
C LEU A 110 -5.44 -9.06 12.10
N ARG A 111 -4.67 -8.41 11.23
CA ARG A 111 -3.51 -9.00 10.57
C ARG A 111 -2.24 -8.27 10.96
N ALA A 112 -1.23 -9.01 11.41
CA ALA A 112 0.10 -8.48 11.55
C ALA A 112 0.73 -8.32 10.16
N LEU A 113 1.31 -7.14 9.92
CA LEU A 113 2.09 -6.84 8.74
C LEU A 113 3.54 -6.68 9.18
N SER A 114 4.48 -7.32 8.51
CA SER A 114 5.91 -7.10 8.75
C SER A 114 6.65 -6.94 7.44
N GLN A 115 7.63 -6.04 7.43
CA GLN A 115 8.54 -5.89 6.31
C GLN A 115 9.98 -6.09 6.75
N LYS A 116 10.80 -6.55 5.80
CA LYS A 116 12.25 -6.62 5.92
C LYS A 116 12.88 -6.20 4.61
N SER A 117 13.89 -5.37 4.68
CA SER A 117 14.65 -4.98 3.49
C SER A 117 16.14 -4.96 3.75
N ASP A 118 16.89 -5.49 2.78
CA ASP A 118 18.34 -5.37 2.68
C ASP A 118 18.74 -4.93 1.26
N THR A 119 20.01 -5.10 0.89
CA THR A 119 20.52 -4.73 -0.43
C THR A 119 19.99 -5.60 -1.57
N THR A 120 19.43 -6.77 -1.28
CA THR A 120 19.03 -7.80 -2.25
C THR A 120 17.58 -8.25 -2.11
N LEU A 121 16.91 -7.89 -1.01
CA LEU A 121 15.57 -8.33 -0.69
C LEU A 121 14.74 -7.17 -0.17
N ASN A 122 13.50 -7.08 -0.65
CA ASN A 122 12.42 -6.39 0.03
C ASN A 122 11.30 -7.39 0.22
N GLU A 123 10.80 -7.51 1.44
CA GLU A 123 9.80 -8.49 1.81
C GLU A 123 8.65 -7.82 2.56
N LEU A 124 7.43 -8.26 2.27
CA LEU A 124 6.23 -8.01 3.06
C LEU A 124 5.61 -9.35 3.44
N VAL A 125 5.26 -9.52 4.71
CA VAL A 125 4.51 -10.67 5.21
C VAL A 125 3.22 -10.16 5.84
N LEU A 126 2.10 -10.69 5.36
CA LEU A 126 0.79 -10.56 5.97
C LEU A 126 0.52 -11.86 6.74
N SER A 127 0.24 -11.79 8.04
CA SER A 127 -0.08 -12.97 8.83
C SER A 127 -1.44 -13.57 8.46
N THR A 128 -1.68 -14.79 8.92
CA THR A 128 -3.05 -15.31 9.12
C THR A 128 -3.82 -14.32 10.02
N PRO A 129 -5.07 -13.97 9.69
CA PRO A 129 -5.88 -13.05 10.49
C PRO A 129 -6.35 -13.66 11.80
N GLU A 130 -6.40 -12.82 12.83
CA GLU A 130 -7.03 -13.08 14.13
C GLU A 130 -8.46 -12.51 14.15
N GLY A 131 -9.35 -13.14 14.93
CA GLY A 131 -10.75 -12.74 15.09
C GLY A 131 -11.74 -13.47 14.16
N GLY A 132 -13.04 -13.20 14.35
CA GLY A 132 -14.17 -13.87 13.69
C GLY A 132 -14.57 -13.27 12.34
N TYR A 133 -14.35 -11.96 12.14
CA TYR A 133 -14.77 -11.27 10.92
C TYR A 133 -13.92 -11.67 9.72
N ARG A 134 -14.55 -11.75 8.54
CA ARG A 134 -13.88 -12.07 7.28
C ARG A 134 -14.23 -11.03 6.21
N PRO A 135 -13.29 -10.13 5.86
CA PRO A 135 -13.49 -9.23 4.74
C PRO A 135 -13.87 -9.97 3.44
N PRO A 136 -14.67 -9.35 2.56
CA PRO A 136 -14.99 -9.91 1.25
C PRO A 136 -13.74 -10.26 0.45
N LYS A 137 -13.83 -11.29 -0.41
CA LYS A 137 -12.75 -11.64 -1.34
C LYS A 137 -12.42 -10.43 -2.23
N ARG A 138 -11.13 -10.11 -2.35
CA ARG A 138 -10.63 -8.94 -3.06
C ARG A 138 -9.26 -9.18 -3.68
N ARG A 139 -8.86 -8.29 -4.59
CA ARG A 139 -7.47 -8.23 -5.07
C ARG A 139 -6.59 -7.54 -4.04
N LEU A 140 -5.35 -8.00 -3.96
CA LEU A 140 -4.27 -7.38 -3.20
C LEU A 140 -3.28 -6.73 -4.19
N ILE A 141 -3.04 -5.44 -4.02
CA ILE A 141 -1.99 -4.69 -4.69
C ILE A 141 -0.93 -4.32 -3.68
N VAL A 142 0.32 -4.73 -3.88
CA VAL A 142 1.44 -4.33 -3.02
C VAL A 142 2.40 -3.46 -3.81
N ARG A 143 2.76 -2.31 -3.24
CA ARG A 143 3.67 -1.33 -3.85
C ARG A 143 4.89 -1.13 -2.97
N PHE A 144 6.05 -1.62 -3.40
CA PHE A 144 7.31 -1.28 -2.75
C PHE A 144 7.81 0.06 -3.30
N GLN A 145 7.92 1.04 -2.42
CA GLN A 145 8.29 2.42 -2.72
C GLN A 145 9.80 2.62 -2.66
N GLY A 146 10.34 3.54 -3.48
CA GLY A 146 11.76 3.91 -3.43
C GLY A 146 12.72 2.85 -3.98
N MET A 147 12.24 1.93 -4.80
CA MET A 147 13.02 0.84 -5.41
C MET A 147 13.96 1.40 -6.48
N LYS A 148 15.25 1.56 -6.12
CA LYS A 148 16.27 2.17 -7.00
C LYS A 148 16.75 1.25 -8.13
N ARG A 149 16.51 -0.05 -8.02
CA ARG A 149 16.92 -1.06 -9.00
C ARG A 149 15.71 -1.79 -9.53
N VAL A 150 15.79 -2.19 -10.80
CA VAL A 150 14.82 -3.11 -11.40
C VAL A 150 14.92 -4.45 -10.67
N PRO A 151 13.83 -5.01 -10.15
CA PRO A 151 13.85 -6.35 -9.59
C PRO A 151 14.25 -7.39 -10.64
N SER A 152 15.10 -8.32 -10.23
CA SER A 152 15.40 -9.55 -10.96
C SER A 152 14.26 -10.56 -10.86
N SER A 153 13.53 -10.58 -9.74
CA SER A 153 12.42 -11.48 -9.52
C SER A 153 11.45 -10.98 -8.45
N VAL A 154 10.20 -11.45 -8.55
CA VAL A 154 9.18 -11.31 -7.51
C VAL A 154 8.58 -12.68 -7.27
N SER A 155 8.34 -13.03 -6.01
CA SER A 155 7.66 -14.25 -5.63
C SER A 155 6.58 -14.02 -4.58
N ILE A 156 5.57 -14.90 -4.60
CA ILE A 156 4.51 -14.97 -3.60
C ILE A 156 4.53 -16.39 -3.03
N ASN A 157 4.71 -16.51 -1.71
CA ASN A 157 4.86 -17.78 -1.02
C ASN A 157 5.89 -18.71 -1.69
N GLY A 158 6.99 -18.13 -2.18
CA GLY A 158 8.06 -18.82 -2.90
C GLY A 158 7.80 -19.12 -4.38
N THR A 159 6.58 -18.95 -4.87
CA THR A 159 6.25 -19.12 -6.29
C THR A 159 6.60 -17.86 -7.07
N GLN A 160 7.42 -17.98 -8.10
CA GLN A 160 7.84 -16.86 -8.93
C GLN A 160 6.66 -16.30 -9.75
N MET A 161 6.53 -14.98 -9.78
CA MET A 161 5.47 -14.28 -10.47
C MET A 161 5.94 -13.75 -11.83
N PRO A 162 5.10 -13.79 -12.86
CA PRO A 162 5.42 -13.23 -14.17
C PRO A 162 5.53 -11.70 -14.09
N SER A 163 6.48 -11.12 -14.82
CA SER A 163 6.50 -9.68 -15.07
C SER A 163 5.41 -9.32 -16.08
N MET A 164 4.78 -8.17 -15.89
CA MET A 164 3.71 -7.63 -16.72
C MET A 164 4.23 -6.53 -17.62
N GLN A 165 3.65 -6.38 -18.81
CA GLN A 165 3.92 -5.24 -19.67
C GLN A 165 3.16 -3.99 -19.21
N PRO A 166 3.71 -2.77 -19.44
CA PRO A 166 2.98 -1.52 -19.23
C PRO A 166 1.64 -1.52 -19.99
N GLY A 167 0.52 -1.47 -19.24
CA GLY A 167 -0.85 -1.50 -19.79
C GLY A 167 -1.65 -2.75 -19.45
N GLU A 168 -1.00 -3.84 -19.04
CA GLU A 168 -1.69 -5.06 -18.57
C GLU A 168 -2.26 -4.90 -17.16
N SER A 169 -1.67 -4.03 -16.32
CA SER A 169 -2.18 -3.75 -14.97
C SER A 169 -3.46 -2.91 -14.92
N ARG A 170 -3.87 -2.28 -16.04
CA ARG A 170 -5.05 -1.40 -16.11
C ARG A 170 -6.36 -2.11 -16.43
N ARG A 171 -6.34 -3.41 -16.76
CA ARG A 171 -7.58 -4.15 -17.06
C ARG A 171 -8.26 -4.60 -15.77
N GLY A 172 -8.86 -3.65 -15.05
CA GLY A 172 -9.95 -3.96 -14.11
C GLY A 172 -11.20 -4.41 -14.88
N PRO A 173 -12.18 -5.06 -14.23
CA PRO A 173 -13.45 -5.37 -14.86
C PRO A 173 -14.07 -4.07 -15.39
N ARG A 174 -14.39 -4.00 -16.68
CA ARG A 174 -15.33 -2.99 -17.16
C ARG A 174 -16.62 -3.24 -16.39
N VAL A 175 -17.07 -2.28 -15.59
CA VAL A 175 -18.44 -2.27 -15.08
C VAL A 175 -19.34 -2.14 -16.31
N GLY A 176 -19.74 -3.28 -16.86
CA GLY A 176 -20.77 -3.35 -17.89
C GLY A 176 -22.10 -3.06 -17.22
N THR A 177 -22.72 -1.94 -17.56
CA THR A 177 -24.13 -1.68 -17.25
C THR A 177 -24.98 -2.61 -18.12
N GLY A 178 -25.24 -3.83 -17.63
CA GLY A 178 -26.13 -4.79 -18.27
C GLY A 178 -26.39 -6.00 -17.37
N PRO A 179 -27.65 -6.42 -17.16
CA PRO A 179 -27.94 -7.53 -16.27
C PRO A 179 -27.78 -8.87 -17.00
N GLY A 180 -27.03 -9.78 -16.38
CA GLY A 180 -27.13 -11.22 -16.65
C GLY A 180 -26.05 -11.81 -17.55
N SER A 181 -25.08 -12.48 -16.93
CA SER A 181 -24.63 -13.83 -17.30
C SER A 181 -23.53 -14.26 -16.35
N GLY A 182 -23.71 -15.41 -15.70
CA GLY A 182 -22.76 -15.98 -14.75
C GLY A 182 -21.37 -16.23 -15.36
N LEU A 183 -20.36 -16.19 -14.51
CA LEU A 183 -19.01 -16.63 -14.86
C LEU A 183 -18.58 -17.73 -13.91
N SER A 184 -18.70 -18.95 -14.42
CA SER A 184 -17.91 -20.11 -14.04
C SER A 184 -16.42 -19.87 -14.30
N GLY A 185 -15.58 -20.24 -13.33
CA GLY A 185 -14.21 -20.75 -13.52
C GLY A 185 -13.20 -19.87 -14.27
N GLY A 186 -12.29 -19.23 -13.53
CA GLY A 186 -11.16 -18.52 -14.11
C GLY A 186 -10.15 -17.99 -13.07
N GLU A 187 -9.72 -18.82 -12.12
CA GLU A 187 -8.55 -18.52 -11.28
C GLU A 187 -7.28 -18.58 -12.16
N SER A 188 -6.68 -17.42 -12.48
CA SER A 188 -5.25 -17.22 -12.89
C SER A 188 -5.02 -16.01 -13.80
N ARG A 189 -6.03 -15.37 -14.39
CA ARG A 189 -5.79 -14.18 -15.23
C ARG A 189 -5.64 -12.91 -14.39
N GLY A 190 -4.42 -12.59 -13.93
CA GLY A 190 -4.11 -11.25 -13.42
C GLY A 190 -3.09 -11.13 -12.29
N ALA A 191 -2.47 -12.21 -11.83
CA ALA A 191 -1.39 -12.11 -10.84
C ALA A 191 -0.03 -11.92 -11.52
N GLY A 192 0.82 -11.05 -10.97
CA GLY A 192 2.09 -10.67 -11.60
C GLY A 192 2.59 -9.33 -11.06
N TRP A 193 3.65 -8.80 -11.66
CA TRP A 193 4.29 -7.57 -11.16
C TRP A 193 4.82 -6.67 -12.28
N ILE A 194 4.96 -5.39 -11.99
CA ILE A 194 5.54 -4.39 -12.90
C ILE A 194 6.43 -3.43 -12.12
N TYR A 195 7.53 -3.00 -12.75
CA TYR A 195 8.41 -1.96 -12.21
C TYR A 195 8.23 -0.66 -12.98
N ASN A 196 7.95 0.43 -12.27
CA ASN A 196 7.95 1.78 -12.82
C ASN A 196 9.27 2.46 -12.42
N ALA A 197 10.17 2.64 -13.40
CA ALA A 197 11.49 3.23 -13.18
C ALA A 197 11.44 4.73 -12.82
N GLU A 198 10.50 5.49 -13.40
CA GLU A 198 10.33 6.92 -13.13
C GLU A 198 9.90 7.16 -11.69
N LYS A 199 8.92 6.37 -11.22
CA LYS A 199 8.39 6.45 -9.86
C LYS A 199 9.19 5.65 -8.85
N ARG A 200 10.10 4.77 -9.30
CA ARG A 200 10.84 3.81 -8.46
C ARG A 200 9.91 2.94 -7.62
N VAL A 201 8.88 2.40 -8.26
CA VAL A 201 7.86 1.57 -7.59
C VAL A 201 7.77 0.21 -8.24
N VAL A 202 7.81 -0.84 -7.42
CA VAL A 202 7.44 -2.19 -7.85
C VAL A 202 6.01 -2.44 -7.40
N THR A 203 5.11 -2.72 -8.34
CA THR A 203 3.71 -3.04 -8.07
C THR A 203 3.48 -4.52 -8.33
N ILE A 204 2.96 -5.23 -7.33
CA ILE A 204 2.59 -6.64 -7.39
C ILE A 204 1.08 -6.72 -7.27
N GLN A 205 0.43 -7.48 -8.16
CA GLN A 205 -1.00 -7.79 -8.08
C GLN A 205 -1.17 -9.29 -7.81
N CYS A 206 -2.03 -9.63 -6.84
CA CYS A 206 -2.39 -11.00 -6.51
C CYS A 206 -3.77 -11.05 -5.81
N GLY A 207 -4.21 -12.23 -5.39
CA GLY A 207 -5.37 -12.36 -4.50
C GLY A 207 -4.97 -12.10 -3.04
N ASP A 208 -5.87 -11.48 -2.27
CA ASP A 208 -5.73 -11.41 -0.81
C ASP A 208 -6.08 -12.78 -0.21
N THR A 209 -5.09 -13.47 0.36
CA THR A 209 -5.30 -14.78 0.98
C THR A 209 -5.42 -14.66 2.49
N PHE A 210 -6.30 -15.46 3.08
CA PHE A 210 -6.56 -15.50 4.52
C PHE A 210 -5.65 -16.48 5.28
N GLY A 211 -4.54 -16.89 4.66
CA GLY A 211 -3.39 -17.51 5.33
C GLY A 211 -2.22 -16.53 5.43
N GLU A 212 -1.09 -17.01 5.96
CA GLU A 212 0.16 -16.26 5.82
C GLU A 212 0.49 -16.06 4.33
N GLN A 213 0.77 -14.82 3.96
CA GLN A 213 1.12 -14.43 2.61
C GLN A 213 2.43 -13.64 2.63
N ARG A 214 3.47 -14.22 2.03
CA ARG A 214 4.82 -13.66 1.93
C ARG A 214 5.08 -13.20 0.51
N ILE A 215 5.43 -11.94 0.36
CA ILE A 215 5.74 -11.31 -0.92
C ILE A 215 7.20 -10.86 -0.87
N SER A 216 8.02 -11.38 -1.79
CA SER A 216 9.45 -11.10 -1.83
C SER A 216 9.83 -10.48 -3.18
N VAL A 217 10.66 -9.46 -3.14
CA VAL A 217 11.19 -8.73 -4.31
C VAL A 217 12.71 -8.74 -4.22
N ARG A 218 13.39 -9.27 -5.26
CA ARG A 218 14.86 -9.33 -5.34
C ARG A 218 15.38 -8.59 -6.55
#